data_AF-A0A7Y6WXS2-F1
#
_entry.id   AF-A0A7Y6WXS2-F1
#
_cell.length_a   1.000
_cell.length_b   1.000
_cell.length_c   1.000
_cell.angle_alpha   90.00
_cell.angle_beta   90.00
_cell.angle_gamma   90.00
#
_symmetry.space_group_name_H-M   'P 1'
#
loop_
_entity.id
_entity.type
_entity.pdbx_description
1 polymer ?
#
loop_
_entity_poly.entity_id
_entity_poly.type
_entity_poly.pdbx_seq_one_letter_code
_entity_poly.pdbx_strand_id
1 'polypeptide(L)'
;MFPSFSRLVRTASVVAALALAPSALAEEAEYGTSYVFTTVDALLGYSLGGGFEVTGILEGEATPRTIRFWSSGGNYESQQGFGARCDRMALLLMTRPGRFRLTVEMPSSLQATTCMLTRLP
;
A
#
# COMPACT_ATOMS: atom_id res chain seq x y z
N MET A 1 -14.17 -43.25 23.35
CA MET A 1 -13.42 -42.75 22.18
C MET A 1 -13.54 -41.23 22.20
N PHE A 2 -12.63 -40.54 22.90
CA PHE A 2 -12.69 -39.09 23.06
C PHE A 2 -12.07 -38.41 21.84
N PRO A 3 -12.76 -37.48 21.16
CA PRO A 3 -12.17 -36.77 20.04
C PRO A 3 -11.03 -35.87 20.54
N SER A 4 -9.93 -35.89 19.78
CA SER A 4 -8.67 -35.20 20.05
C SER A 4 -8.86 -33.69 20.14
N PHE A 5 -8.70 -33.13 21.34
CA PHE A 5 -8.67 -31.69 21.65
C PHE A 5 -7.60 -30.90 20.88
N SER A 6 -6.67 -31.59 20.22
CA SER A 6 -5.54 -30.99 19.50
C SER A 6 -5.96 -30.20 18.25
N ARG A 7 -7.09 -30.55 17.60
CA ARG A 7 -7.54 -29.85 16.38
C ARG A 7 -8.22 -28.50 16.65
N LEU A 8 -8.87 -28.34 17.81
CA LEU A 8 -9.60 -27.11 18.17
C LEU A 8 -8.66 -25.95 18.51
N VAL A 9 -7.51 -26.25 19.13
CA VAL A 9 -6.51 -25.22 19.50
C VAL A 9 -5.88 -24.61 18.25
N ARG A 10 -5.68 -25.41 17.19
CA ARG A 10 -5.03 -24.98 15.95
C ARG A 10 -5.91 -24.10 15.06
N THR A 11 -7.23 -24.19 15.20
CA THR A 11 -8.18 -23.33 14.48
C THR A 11 -8.39 -21.98 15.16
N ALA A 12 -8.22 -21.90 16.48
CA ALA A 12 -8.39 -20.65 17.23
C ALA A 12 -7.28 -19.63 16.91
N SER A 13 -6.05 -20.07 16.62
CA SER A 13 -4.94 -19.16 16.30
C SER A 13 -5.06 -18.48 14.95
N VAL A 14 -5.74 -19.10 13.97
CA VAL A 14 -5.89 -18.53 12.62
C VAL A 14 -6.96 -17.44 12.61
N VAL A 15 -8.03 -17.57 13.41
CA VAL A 15 -9.11 -16.58 13.48
C VAL A 15 -8.65 -15.32 14.23
N ALA A 16 -7.81 -15.46 15.25
CA ALA A 16 -7.28 -14.30 15.98
C ALA A 16 -6.30 -13.45 15.15
N ALA A 17 -5.56 -14.05 14.21
CA ALA A 17 -4.65 -13.32 13.34
C ALA A 17 -5.37 -12.46 12.27
N LEU A 18 -6.59 -12.84 11.87
CA LEU A 18 -7.39 -12.10 10.89
C LEU A 18 -8.14 -10.90 11.51
N ALA A 19 -8.34 -10.89 12.83
CA ALA A 19 -9.08 -9.83 13.52
C ALA A 19 -8.24 -8.57 13.81
N LEU A 20 -6.92 -8.63 13.58
CA LEU A 20 -5.99 -7.50 13.75
C LEU A 20 -5.73 -6.73 12.45
N ALA A 21 -6.48 -6.99 11.39
CA ALA A 21 -6.45 -6.16 10.19
C ALA A 21 -6.79 -4.71 10.61
N PRO A 22 -5.83 -3.77 10.56
CA PRO A 22 -6.11 -2.41 10.95
C PRO A 22 -7.17 -1.88 9.99
N SER A 23 -8.33 -1.49 10.51
CA SER A 23 -9.20 -0.54 9.83
C SER A 23 -8.51 0.83 9.88
N ALA A 24 -7.36 0.94 9.23
CA ALA A 24 -6.63 2.19 9.10
C ALA A 24 -7.43 3.05 8.13
N LEU A 25 -8.07 4.09 8.65
CA LEU A 25 -8.55 5.19 7.82
C LEU A 25 -7.38 5.66 6.97
N ALA A 26 -7.60 5.79 5.67
CA ALA A 26 -6.59 6.28 4.77
C ALA A 26 -6.27 7.74 5.10
N GLU A 27 -4.99 8.01 5.38
CA GLU A 27 -4.47 9.36 5.57
C GLU A 27 -4.17 9.99 4.22
N GLU A 28 -4.53 11.25 4.02
CA GLU A 28 -4.18 11.94 2.78
C GLU A 28 -2.68 12.27 2.75
N ALA A 29 -2.05 11.99 1.61
CA ALA A 29 -0.67 12.32 1.38
C ALA A 29 -0.45 13.84 1.43
N GLU A 30 0.52 14.27 2.23
CA GLU A 30 0.91 15.66 2.33
C GLU A 30 1.64 16.10 1.05
N TYR A 31 1.30 17.30 0.57
CA TYR A 31 1.93 17.86 -0.61
C TYR A 31 3.41 18.16 -0.39
N GLY A 32 4.24 17.77 -1.35
CA GLY A 32 5.69 17.92 -1.28
C GLY A 32 6.38 16.81 -0.47
N THR A 33 5.64 15.80 -0.03
CA THR A 33 6.17 14.70 0.79
C THR A 33 6.39 13.44 -0.03
N SER A 34 7.52 12.78 0.21
CA SER A 34 7.87 11.48 -0.35
C SER A 34 7.63 10.37 0.68
N TYR A 35 6.85 9.37 0.31
CA TYR A 35 6.52 8.22 1.15
C TYR A 35 7.26 7.00 0.65
N VAL A 36 8.13 6.41 1.49
CA VAL A 36 8.95 5.24 1.13
C VAL A 36 8.38 4.00 1.81
N PHE A 37 7.74 3.13 1.03
CA PHE A 37 7.21 1.85 1.50
C PHE A 37 8.28 0.75 1.40
N THR A 38 8.51 0.07 2.52
CA THR A 38 9.39 -1.11 2.62
C THR A 38 8.63 -2.41 2.35
N THR A 39 7.34 -2.43 2.67
CA THR A 39 6.38 -3.45 2.27
C THR A 39 5.12 -2.77 1.76
N VAL A 40 4.40 -3.46 0.87
CA VAL A 40 3.05 -3.07 0.46
C VAL A 40 2.17 -4.29 0.69
N ASP A 41 1.05 -4.06 1.37
CA ASP A 41 0.05 -5.07 1.70
C ASP A 41 -1.17 -4.95 0.77
N ALA A 42 -1.54 -3.73 0.39
CA ALA A 42 -2.62 -3.46 -0.54
C ALA A 42 -2.37 -2.19 -1.36
N LEU A 43 -2.92 -2.16 -2.57
CA LEU A 43 -3.02 -0.94 -3.38
C LEU A 43 -4.43 -0.87 -3.98
N LEU A 44 -5.08 0.28 -3.84
CA LEU A 44 -6.44 0.52 -4.31
C LEU A 44 -6.44 1.72 -5.26
N GLY A 45 -6.64 1.49 -6.56
CA GLY A 45 -6.79 2.58 -7.54
C GLY A 45 -8.24 3.05 -7.66
N TYR A 46 -8.49 4.36 -7.64
CA TYR A 46 -9.81 4.93 -7.88
C TYR A 46 -10.01 5.26 -9.36
N SER A 47 -11.08 4.72 -9.96
CA SER A 47 -11.45 5.01 -11.34
C SER A 47 -12.04 6.42 -11.52
N LEU A 48 -12.72 6.95 -10.49
CA LEU A 48 -13.34 8.27 -10.47
C LEU A 48 -12.60 9.15 -9.45
N GLY A 49 -11.99 10.25 -9.91
CA GLY A 49 -11.30 11.22 -9.03
C GLY A 49 -9.77 11.12 -8.96
N GLY A 50 -9.14 10.25 -9.76
CA GLY A 50 -7.71 10.38 -10.08
C GLY A 50 -6.73 10.16 -8.93
N GLY A 51 -7.02 9.16 -8.08
CA GLY A 51 -6.17 8.84 -6.94
C GLY A 51 -6.02 7.34 -6.72
N PHE A 52 -5.22 7.00 -5.71
CA PHE A 52 -5.01 5.63 -5.27
C PHE A 52 -4.58 5.63 -3.80
N GLU A 53 -4.80 4.52 -3.11
CA GLU A 53 -4.33 4.29 -1.76
C GLU A 53 -3.27 3.20 -1.78
N VAL A 54 -2.24 3.37 -0.96
CA VAL A 54 -1.23 2.35 -0.70
C VAL A 54 -1.26 2.04 0.78
N THR A 55 -1.46 0.76 1.11
CA THR A 55 -1.33 0.24 2.46
C THR A 55 -0.03 -0.53 2.57
N GLY A 56 0.81 -0.16 3.54
CA GLY A 56 2.09 -0.84 3.75
C GLY A 56 2.92 -0.22 4.86
N ILE A 57 4.10 -0.78 5.12
CA ILE A 57 5.00 -0.30 6.16
C ILE A 57 5.96 0.74 5.57
N LEU A 58 5.92 1.96 6.10
CA LEU A 58 6.84 3.03 5.72
C LEU A 58 8.23 2.80 6.32
N GLU A 59 9.26 3.33 5.67
CA GLU A 59 10.63 3.27 6.16
C GLU A 59 10.76 3.98 7.52
N GLY A 60 11.30 3.27 8.51
CA GLY A 60 11.42 3.77 9.89
C GLY A 60 10.19 3.51 10.76
N GLU A 61 9.10 2.96 10.21
CA GLU A 61 7.91 2.59 10.95
C GLU A 61 7.81 1.07 11.16
N ALA A 62 7.09 0.66 12.22
CA ALA A 62 6.88 -0.75 12.55
C ALA A 62 5.44 -1.23 12.25
N THR A 63 4.52 -0.32 11.97
CA THR A 63 3.10 -0.60 11.75
C THR A 63 2.70 -0.15 10.34
N PRO A 64 1.86 -0.91 9.63
CA PRO A 64 1.38 -0.51 8.32
C PRO A 64 0.48 0.72 8.41
N ARG A 65 0.56 1.59 7.40
CA ARG A 65 -0.29 2.77 7.21
C ARG A 65 -0.94 2.72 5.84
N THR A 66 -2.14 3.28 5.75
CA THR A 66 -2.82 3.50 4.47
C THR A 66 -2.67 4.97 4.11
N ILE A 67 -1.97 5.26 3.02
CA ILE A 67 -1.76 6.62 2.51
C ILE A 67 -2.51 6.77 1.20
N ARG A 68 -3.33 7.82 1.10
CA ARG A 68 -4.12 8.19 -0.06
C ARG A 68 -3.42 9.27 -0.87
N PHE A 69 -3.11 8.95 -2.10
CA PHE A 69 -2.50 9.84 -3.08
C PHE A 69 -3.55 10.26 -4.10
N TRP A 70 -3.45 11.50 -4.57
CA TRP A 70 -4.38 12.05 -5.53
C TRP A 70 -3.67 13.05 -6.45
N SER A 71 -4.09 13.11 -7.70
CA SER A 71 -3.55 14.06 -8.67
C SER A 71 -4.54 15.19 -8.89
N SER A 72 -4.20 16.39 -8.43
CA SER A 72 -5.00 17.59 -8.70
C SER A 72 -4.89 18.07 -10.16
N GLY A 73 -3.83 17.65 -10.87
CA GLY A 73 -3.52 18.03 -12.24
C GLY A 73 -3.62 16.86 -13.22
N GLY A 74 -3.72 17.18 -14.52
CA GLY A 74 -3.77 16.20 -15.61
C GLY A 74 -5.18 15.89 -16.14
N ASN A 75 -5.25 15.31 -17.33
CA ASN A 75 -6.49 14.78 -17.90
C ASN A 75 -6.82 13.40 -17.30
N TYR A 76 -8.09 12.99 -17.33
CA TYR A 76 -8.56 11.72 -16.76
C TYR A 76 -7.71 10.50 -17.16
N GLU A 77 -7.29 10.44 -18.43
CA GLU A 77 -6.43 9.37 -18.96
C GLU A 77 -5.05 9.32 -18.28
N SER A 78 -4.43 10.48 -18.02
CA SER A 78 -3.15 10.54 -17.31
C SER A 78 -3.27 10.09 -15.85
N GLN A 79 -4.38 10.41 -15.19
CA GLN A 79 -4.62 10.05 -13.79
C GLN A 79 -4.89 8.55 -13.63
N GLN A 80 -5.70 7.95 -14.51
CA GLN A 80 -5.90 6.51 -14.52
C GLN A 80 -4.63 5.73 -14.90
N GLY A 81 -3.90 6.24 -15.91
CA GLY A 81 -2.63 5.66 -16.32
C GLY A 81 -1.58 5.67 -15.21
N PHE A 82 -1.66 6.64 -14.29
CA PHE A 82 -0.73 6.73 -13.17
C PHE A 82 -0.96 5.63 -12.13
N GLY A 83 -2.19 5.48 -11.62
CA GLY A 83 -2.53 4.44 -10.64
C GLY A 83 -2.16 3.04 -11.13
N ALA A 84 -2.41 2.75 -12.41
CA ALA A 84 -2.06 1.46 -13.04
C ALA A 84 -0.54 1.19 -13.11
N ARG A 85 0.30 2.23 -13.18
CA ARG A 85 1.77 2.07 -13.15
C ARG A 85 2.26 1.76 -11.75
N CYS A 86 1.75 2.49 -10.75
CA CYS A 86 2.05 2.24 -9.34
C CYS A 86 1.60 0.84 -8.89
N ASP A 87 0.45 0.38 -9.37
CA ASP A 87 -0.07 -0.97 -9.10
C ASP A 87 0.93 -2.07 -9.48
N ARG A 88 1.49 -2.01 -10.70
CA ARG A 88 2.50 -2.99 -11.13
C ARG A 88 3.75 -2.98 -10.26
N MET A 89 4.18 -1.81 -9.79
CA MET A 89 5.34 -1.69 -8.90
C MET A 89 5.04 -2.22 -7.49
N ALA A 90 3.85 -1.93 -6.96
CA ALA A 90 3.36 -2.45 -5.70
C ALA A 90 3.25 -3.98 -5.73
N LEU A 91 2.73 -4.56 -6.81
CA LEU A 91 2.67 -6.02 -6.99
C LEU A 91 4.06 -6.67 -6.98
N LEU A 92 5.09 -5.99 -7.50
CA LEU A 92 6.47 -6.47 -7.38
C LEU A 92 6.97 -6.45 -5.93
N LEU A 93 6.59 -5.44 -5.14
CA LEU A 93 6.90 -5.41 -3.70
C LEU A 93 6.19 -6.53 -2.94
N MET A 94 4.90 -6.75 -3.22
CA MET A 94 4.09 -7.81 -2.60
C MET A 94 4.64 -9.21 -2.87
N THR A 95 5.06 -9.47 -4.12
CA THR A 95 5.56 -10.79 -4.52
C THR A 95 7.02 -11.06 -4.12
N ARG A 96 7.79 -10.01 -3.80
CA ARG A 96 9.22 -10.11 -3.46
C ARG A 96 9.57 -9.15 -2.31
N PRO A 97 9.06 -9.41 -1.10
CA PRO A 97 9.32 -8.54 0.05
C PRO A 97 10.82 -8.46 0.36
N GLY A 98 11.28 -7.26 0.74
CA GLY A 98 12.68 -7.01 1.12
C GLY A 98 13.68 -6.89 -0.04
N ARG A 99 13.26 -7.07 -1.29
CA ARG A 99 14.13 -6.88 -2.48
C ARG A 99 14.06 -5.46 -3.04
N PHE A 100 12.97 -4.77 -2.77
CA PHE A 100 12.65 -3.49 -3.37
C PHE A 100 12.03 -2.56 -2.32
N ARG A 101 12.08 -1.26 -2.59
CA ARG A 101 11.30 -0.22 -1.91
C ARG A 101 10.47 0.53 -2.94
N LEU A 102 9.26 0.90 -2.56
CA LEU A 102 8.37 1.72 -3.38
C LEU A 102 8.36 3.13 -2.80
N THR A 103 8.85 4.10 -3.55
CA THR A 103 8.72 5.53 -3.21
C THR A 103 7.56 6.12 -3.97
N VAL A 104 6.63 6.76 -3.27
CA VAL A 104 5.53 7.52 -3.85
C VAL A 104 5.71 8.98 -3.46
N GLU A 105 5.82 9.84 -4.46
CA GLU A 105 6.08 11.27 -4.28
C GLU A 105 4.81 12.06 -4.57
N MET A 106 4.35 12.78 -3.54
CA MET A 106 3.24 13.72 -3.66
C MET A 106 3.82 15.09 -4.03
N PRO A 107 3.55 15.62 -5.23
CA PRO A 107 4.19 16.84 -5.70
C PRO A 107 3.68 18.07 -4.94
N SER A 108 4.52 19.07 -4.72
CA SER A 108 4.13 20.34 -4.07
C SER A 108 3.32 21.29 -4.96
N SER A 109 3.02 20.89 -6.20
CA SER A 109 2.34 21.70 -7.22
C SER A 109 1.41 20.82 -8.08
N LEU A 110 0.77 21.38 -9.11
CA LEU A 110 -0.15 20.69 -10.04
C LEU A 110 0.52 19.64 -10.96
N GLN A 111 1.64 19.07 -10.53
CA GLN A 111 2.29 17.95 -11.19
C GLN A 111 1.56 16.65 -10.85
N ALA A 112 1.80 15.62 -11.66
CA ALA A 112 1.32 14.29 -11.34
C ALA A 112 2.13 13.71 -10.18
N THR A 113 1.47 12.95 -9.31
CA THR A 113 2.14 12.03 -8.37
C THR A 113 3.13 11.16 -9.13
N THR A 114 4.24 10.76 -8.49
CA THR A 114 5.26 9.89 -9.08
C THR A 114 5.47 8.63 -8.24
N CYS A 115 5.72 7.51 -8.90
CA CYS A 115 6.02 6.23 -8.24
C CYS A 115 7.36 5.72 -8.76
N MET A 116 8.25 5.36 -7.85
CA MET A 116 9.57 4.82 -8.15
C MET A 116 9.80 3.53 -7.38
N LEU A 117 10.30 2.50 -8.08
CA LEU A 117 10.68 1.23 -7.47
C LEU A 117 12.20 1.12 -7.43
N THR A 118 12.78 1.10 -6.22
CA THR A 118 14.23 1.00 -6.02
C THR A 118 14.59 -0.40 -5.55
N ARG A 119 15.59 -1.02 -6.18
CA ARG A 119 16.13 -2.32 -5.73
C ARG A 119 17.10 -2.09 -4.57
N LEU A 120 16.99 -2.93 -3.54
CA LEU A 120 17.95 -2.94 -2.43
C LEU A 120 19.19 -3.79 -2.78
N PRO A 121 20.37 -3.38 -2.28
CA PRO A 121 21.64 -4.09 -2.54
C PRO A 121 21.64 -5.53 -2.02
#